data_AF-A0AAW2J5I6-F1
#
_entry.id   AF-A0AAW2J5I6-F1
#
_cell.length_a   1.000
_cell.length_b   1.000
_cell.length_c   1.000
_cell.angle_alpha   90.00
_cell.angle_beta   90.00
_cell.angle_gamma   90.00
#
_symmetry.space_group_name_H-M   'P 1'
#
loop_
_entity.id
_entity.type
_entity.pdbx_description
1 polymer ?
#
loop_
_entity_poly.entity_id
_entity_poly.type
_entity_poly.pdbx_seq_one_letter_code
_entity_poly.pdbx_strand_id
1 'polypeptide(L)'
;MEHGGGQRNAFKRRGPVDKRNLICEHCHKLGNSKDTCFKINGVSDLYRDLTVQRRKPAVGRAYAANEVQTPVDKSTATGHNLVSDLMEALKLI
;
A
#
# COMPACT_ATOMS: atom_id res chain seq x y z
N MET A 1 -42.14 -24.78 18.11
CA MET A 1 -41.83 -24.51 16.70
C MET A 1 -41.01 -23.23 16.67
N GLU A 2 -39.69 -23.37 16.57
CA GLU A 2 -38.77 -22.24 16.41
C GLU A 2 -38.74 -21.82 14.94
N HIS A 3 -38.70 -20.52 14.64
CA HIS A 3 -37.99 -20.00 13.47
C HIS A 3 -37.51 -18.57 13.73
N GLY A 4 -36.20 -18.45 13.98
CA GLY A 4 -35.45 -17.20 13.92
C GLY A 4 -35.08 -16.85 12.48
N GLY A 5 -34.95 -15.55 12.19
CA GLY A 5 -34.56 -15.04 10.88
C GLY A 5 -33.82 -13.72 10.98
N GLY A 6 -32.58 -13.75 11.45
CA GLY A 6 -31.69 -12.58 11.46
C GLY A 6 -31.27 -12.22 10.03
N GLN A 7 -31.79 -11.11 9.51
CA GLN A 7 -31.40 -10.55 8.21
C GLN A 7 -29.98 -9.98 8.32
N ARG A 8 -29.00 -10.76 7.87
CA ARG A 8 -27.63 -10.27 7.67
C ARG A 8 -27.64 -9.43 6.40
N ASN A 9 -27.55 -8.11 6.55
CA ASN A 9 -27.38 -7.18 5.44
C ASN A 9 -26.12 -7.56 4.65
N ALA A 10 -26.31 -8.26 3.54
CA ALA A 10 -25.26 -8.57 2.59
C ALA A 10 -24.84 -7.25 1.94
N PHE A 11 -23.74 -6.66 2.42
CA PHE A 11 -23.07 -5.55 1.74
C PHE A 11 -22.73 -6.03 0.33
N LYS A 12 -23.56 -5.65 -0.65
CA LYS A 12 -23.29 -5.87 -2.08
C LYS A 12 -21.95 -5.22 -2.37
N ARG A 13 -20.89 -6.03 -2.40
CA ARG A 13 -19.56 -5.59 -2.78
C ARG A 13 -19.66 -5.12 -4.22
N ARG A 14 -19.68 -3.80 -4.43
CA ARG A 14 -19.56 -3.22 -5.76
C ARG A 14 -18.26 -3.77 -6.35
N GLY A 15 -18.33 -4.27 -7.57
CA GLY A 15 -17.17 -4.85 -8.26
C GLY A 15 -15.99 -3.87 -8.31
N PRO A 16 -14.77 -4.36 -8.59
CA PRO A 16 -13.60 -3.51 -8.67
C PRO A 16 -13.83 -2.42 -9.73
N VAL A 17 -13.95 -1.17 -9.29
CA VAL A 17 -14.05 0.00 -10.16
C VAL A 17 -12.63 0.46 -10.46
N ASP A 18 -12.30 0.56 -11.74
CA ASP A 18 -11.05 1.18 -12.17
C ASP A 18 -11.07 2.68 -11.87
N LYS A 19 -10.24 3.10 -10.92
CA LYS A 19 -10.14 4.49 -10.48
C LYS A 19 -9.13 5.29 -11.31
N ARG A 20 -8.35 4.66 -12.20
CA ARG A 20 -7.25 5.31 -12.93
C ARG A 20 -7.72 6.49 -13.79
N ASN A 21 -8.91 6.38 -14.36
CA ASN A 21 -9.50 7.41 -15.22
C ASN A 21 -10.54 8.28 -14.50
N LEU A 22 -10.73 8.08 -13.19
CA LEU A 22 -11.74 8.80 -12.43
C LEU A 22 -11.18 10.15 -12.00
N ILE A 23 -11.78 11.24 -12.50
CA ILE A 23 -11.42 12.62 -12.13
C ILE A 23 -12.48 13.17 -11.18
N CYS A 24 -12.05 13.72 -10.05
CA CYS A 24 -12.94 14.38 -9.11
C CYS A 24 -13.33 15.77 -9.59
N GLU A 25 -14.62 16.06 -9.72
CA GLU A 25 -15.13 17.40 -10.10
C GLU A 25 -14.81 18.52 -9.08
N HIS A 26 -14.49 18.15 -7.83
CA HIS A 26 -14.28 19.14 -6.74
C HIS A 26 -12.82 19.51 -6.55
N CYS A 27 -11.92 18.54 -6.64
CA CYS A 27 -10.49 18.75 -6.45
C CYS A 27 -9.67 18.59 -7.73
N HIS A 28 -10.31 18.18 -8.84
CA HIS A 28 -9.69 17.94 -10.14
C HIS A 28 -8.50 16.98 -10.10
N LYS A 29 -8.50 16.06 -9.13
CA LYS A 29 -7.48 15.00 -9.00
C LYS A 29 -8.01 13.68 -9.55
N LEU A 30 -7.08 12.90 -10.09
CA LEU A 30 -7.31 11.53 -10.54
C LEU A 30 -7.41 10.57 -9.35
N GLY A 31 -8.14 9.47 -9.52
CA GLY A 31 -8.18 8.37 -8.55
C GLY A 31 -9.34 8.41 -7.56
N ASN A 32 -10.18 9.46 -7.56
CA ASN A 32 -11.27 9.60 -6.59
C ASN A 32 -12.52 10.26 -7.20
N SER A 33 -13.71 9.89 -6.70
CA SER A 33 -14.96 10.60 -7.00
C SER A 33 -15.20 11.72 -5.99
N LYS A 34 -16.30 12.46 -6.17
CA LYS A 34 -16.82 13.40 -5.18
C LYS A 34 -17.06 12.71 -3.82
N ASP A 35 -17.65 11.53 -3.81
CA ASP A 35 -17.99 10.78 -2.59
C ASP A 35 -16.76 10.38 -1.78
N THR A 36 -15.63 10.14 -2.45
CA THR A 36 -14.36 9.77 -1.79
C THR A 36 -13.35 10.92 -1.78
N CYS A 37 -13.78 12.16 -2.04
CA CYS A 37 -12.88 13.30 -2.07
C CYS A 37 -12.46 13.72 -0.67
N PHE A 38 -11.16 13.64 -0.35
CA PHE A 38 -10.62 14.07 0.95
C PHE A 38 -10.82 15.57 1.23
N LYS A 39 -10.96 16.40 0.18
CA LYS A 39 -11.24 17.84 0.36
C LYS A 39 -12.67 18.10 0.83
N ILE A 40 -13.60 17.20 0.50
CA ILE A 40 -15.02 17.29 0.89
C ILE A 40 -15.25 16.58 2.21
N ASN A 41 -14.79 15.32 2.31
CA ASN A 41 -15.05 14.45 3.45
C ASN A 41 -14.04 14.64 4.60
N GLY A 42 -13.00 15.45 4.38
CA GLY A 42 -11.87 15.56 5.29
C GLY A 42 -10.90 14.39 5.19
N VAL A 43 -9.81 14.50 5.94
CA VAL A 43 -8.78 13.46 6.06
C VAL A 43 -9.03 12.70 7.35
N SER A 44 -9.13 11.37 7.29
CA SER A 44 -9.29 10.55 8.49
C SER A 44 -8.03 10.57 9.35
N ASP A 45 -8.21 10.36 10.66
CA ASP A 45 -7.09 10.38 11.62
C ASP A 45 -6.03 9.32 11.29
N LEU A 46 -6.46 8.12 10.88
CA LEU A 46 -5.55 7.08 10.40
C LEU A 46 -4.66 7.57 9.24
N TYR A 47 -5.21 8.33 8.29
CA TYR A 47 -4.42 8.86 7.18
C TYR A 47 -3.46 9.96 7.63
N ARG A 48 -3.86 10.79 8.61
CA ARG A 48 -2.96 11.78 9.22
C ARG A 48 -1.75 11.09 9.85
N ASP A 49 -1.97 10.03 10.63
CA ASP A 49 -0.90 9.28 11.29
C ASP A 49 0.08 8.67 10.27
N LEU A 50 -0.45 8.11 9.18
CA LEU A 50 0.38 7.58 8.08
C LEU A 50 1.21 8.68 7.41
N THR A 51 0.65 9.88 7.19
CA THR A 51 1.42 10.99 6.62
C THR A 51 2.52 11.48 7.56
N VAL A 52 2.25 11.50 8.88
CA VAL A 52 3.25 11.84 9.90
C VAL A 52 4.35 10.77 9.92
N GLN A 53 3.99 9.49 9.88
CA GLN A 53 4.97 8.39 9.82
C GLN A 53 5.85 8.46 8.57
N ARG A 54 5.29 8.77 7.39
CA ARG A 54 6.06 8.93 6.14
C ARG A 54 7.02 10.12 6.16
N ARG A 55 6.70 11.17 6.93
CA ARG A 55 7.54 12.37 7.05
C ARG A 55 8.67 12.20 8.06
N LYS A 56 8.56 11.24 8.98
CA LYS A 56 9.68 10.90 9.87
C LYS A 56 10.81 10.34 8.99
N PRO A 57 12.03 10.90 9.05
CA PRO A 57 13.16 10.34 8.32
C PRO A 57 13.29 8.88 8.76
N ALA A 58 13.28 7.97 7.79
CA ALA A 58 13.51 6.56 8.05
C ALA A 58 14.95 6.42 8.55
N VAL A 59 15.13 6.46 9.88
CA VAL A 59 16.39 6.08 10.50
C VAL A 59 16.51 4.56 10.31
N GLY A 60 17.02 4.17 9.15
CA GLY A 60 17.56 2.84 8.89
C GLY A 60 16.61 1.72 8.47
N ARG A 61 15.34 1.96 8.11
CA ARG A 61 14.49 0.89 7.53
C ARG A 61 13.60 1.43 6.42
N ALA A 62 14.07 1.26 5.18
CA ALA A 62 13.18 1.26 4.03
C ALA A 62 12.23 0.07 4.20
N TYR A 63 10.94 0.34 4.40
CA TYR A 63 9.92 -0.70 4.43
C TYR A 63 9.68 -1.19 3.00
N ALA A 64 10.55 -2.09 2.54
CA ALA A 64 10.22 -3.03 1.49
C ALA A 64 9.05 -3.91 1.95
N ALA A 65 8.27 -4.39 0.99
CA ALA A 65 7.01 -5.09 1.19
C ALA A 65 7.12 -6.21 2.23
N ASN A 66 6.01 -6.45 2.90
CA ASN A 66 5.82 -7.46 3.93
C ASN A 66 6.11 -8.87 3.37
N GLU A 67 7.38 -9.28 3.37
CA GLU A 67 7.79 -10.65 3.16
C GLU A 67 8.00 -11.28 4.54
N VAL A 68 7.33 -12.40 4.76
CA VAL A 68 7.44 -13.23 5.95
C VAL A 68 8.92 -13.43 6.28
N GLN A 69 9.35 -12.89 7.42
CA GLN A 69 10.72 -12.98 7.90
C GLN A 69 11.07 -14.44 8.24
N THR A 70 11.77 -15.13 7.35
CA THR A 70 12.65 -16.23 7.75
C THR A 70 13.96 -15.63 8.28
N PRO A 71 14.51 -16.12 9.40
CA PRO A 71 15.74 -15.56 9.96
C PRO A 71 16.92 -16.02 9.09
N VAL A 72 17.60 -15.08 8.45
CA VAL A 72 18.89 -15.34 7.79
C VAL A 72 19.94 -14.48 8.49
N ASP A 73 21.00 -15.17 8.89
CA ASP A 73 22.05 -14.72 9.78
C ASP A 73 22.75 -13.43 9.34
N LYS A 74 23.11 -12.62 10.35
CA LYS A 74 24.00 -11.47 10.20
C LYS A 74 25.39 -11.97 9.76
N SER A 75 25.70 -11.78 8.49
CA SER A 75 27.09 -11.69 8.04
C SER A 75 27.40 -10.25 7.66
N THR A 76 28.21 -9.64 8.51
CA THR A 76 28.97 -8.42 8.26
C THR A 76 29.86 -8.56 7.02
N ALA A 77 30.12 -7.39 6.41
CA ALA A 77 31.25 -7.06 5.54
C ALA A 77 30.99 -7.06 4.02
N THR A 78 31.34 -5.90 3.46
CA THR A 78 31.63 -5.62 2.04
C THR A 78 30.42 -5.47 1.15
N GLY A 79 30.02 -4.20 0.94
CA GLY A 79 29.11 -3.80 -0.12
C GLY A 79 29.72 -4.08 -1.48
N HIS A 80 29.58 -5.31 -1.95
CA HIS A 80 29.65 -5.64 -3.37
C HIS A 80 28.28 -5.31 -3.96
N ASN A 81 28.24 -4.39 -4.90
CA ASN A 81 26.99 -3.96 -5.52
C ASN A 81 26.38 -5.18 -6.24
N LEU A 82 25.22 -5.67 -5.79
CA LEU A 82 24.50 -6.81 -6.37
C LEU A 82 24.30 -6.70 -7.89
N VAL A 83 24.28 -5.47 -8.40
CA VAL A 83 24.22 -5.16 -9.84
C VAL A 83 25.49 -5.59 -10.59
N SER A 84 26.67 -5.47 -9.97
CA SER A 84 27.93 -5.97 -10.55
C SER A 84 27.93 -7.48 -10.65
N ASP A 85 27.51 -8.19 -9.61
CA ASP A 85 27.48 -9.66 -9.62
C ASP A 85 26.51 -10.19 -10.68
N LEU A 86 25.35 -9.53 -10.85
CA LEU A 86 24.39 -9.88 -11.90
C LEU A 86 24.97 -9.66 -13.30
N MET A 87 25.69 -8.54 -13.52
CA MET A 87 26.33 -8.23 -14.80
C MET A 87 27.51 -9.16 -15.11
N GLU A 88 28.14 -9.74 -14.10
CA GLU A 88 29.23 -10.70 -14.27
C GLU A 88 28.70 -12.11 -14.58
N ALA A 89 27.64 -12.55 -13.91
CA ALA A 89 26.99 -13.83 -14.19
C ALA A 89 26.44 -13.92 -15.63
N LEU A 90 25.96 -12.81 -16.18
CA LEU A 90 25.46 -12.74 -17.56
C LEU A 90 26.56 -12.82 -18.63
N LYS A 91 27.84 -12.66 -18.27
CA LYS A 91 28.98 -12.81 -19.20
C LYS A 91 29.46 -14.24 -19.36
N LEU A 92 28.94 -15.18 -18.57
CA LEU A 92 29.34 -16.60 -18.57
C LEU A 92 28.41 -17.50 -19.39
N ILE A 93 27.45 -16.91 -20.12
CA ILE A 93 26.55 -17.57 -21.08
C ILE A 93 26.90 -17.04 -22.47
#